data_AF-A0A357YZ83-F1
#
_entry.id   AF-A0A357YZ83-F1
#
_cell.length_a   1.000
_cell.length_b   1.000
_cell.length_c   1.000
_cell.angle_alpha   90.00
_cell.angle_beta   90.00
_cell.angle_gamma   90.00
#
_symmetry.space_group_name_H-M   'P 1'
#
loop_
_entity.id
_entity.type
_entity.pdbx_description
1 polymer ?
#
loop_
_entity_poly.entity_id
_entity_poly.type
_entity_poly.pdbx_seq_one_letter_code
_entity_poly.pdbx_strand_id
1 'polypeptide(L)' 'MKKYLQFLGGTPLFKGIRQEDLPAMLRCLQARRAVYAKREVVLLEGRPAREVGMVLSG' A
#
# COMPACT_ATOMS: atom_id res chain seq x y z
N MET A 1 -6.96 -4.45 6.41
CA MET A 1 -6.08 -4.97 5.33
C MET A 1 -6.76 -6.03 4.47
N LYS A 2 -7.46 -7.03 5.04
CA LYS A 2 -8.06 -8.15 4.28
C LYS A 2 -8.85 -7.76 3.02
N LYS A 3 -9.69 -6.73 3.10
CA LYS A 3 -10.51 -6.26 1.96
C LYS A 3 -9.73 -5.75 0.75
N TYR A 4 -8.44 -5.45 0.89
CA TYR A 4 -7.60 -4.93 -0.19
C TYR A 4 -6.73 -6.02 -0.82
N LEU A 5 -6.66 -7.23 -0.25
CA LEU A 5 -5.72 -8.26 -0.70
C LEU A 5 -5.95 -8.65 -2.16
N GLN A 6 -7.21 -8.80 -2.57
CA GLN A 6 -7.56 -9.15 -3.95
C GLN A 6 -7.18 -8.04 -4.93
N PHE A 7 -7.42 -6.78 -4.57
CA PHE A 7 -6.98 -5.63 -5.35
C PHE A 7 -5.46 -5.60 -5.48
N LEU A 8 -4.73 -5.70 -4.36
CA LEU A 8 -3.28 -5.66 -4.33
C LEU A 8 -2.67 -6.79 -5.17
N GLY A 9 -3.14 -8.02 -5.00
CA GLY A 9 -2.67 -9.18 -5.78
C GLY A 9 -2.91 -9.07 -7.28
N GLY A 10 -3.92 -8.29 -7.70
CA GLY A 10 -4.17 -7.99 -9.11
C GLY A 10 -3.27 -6.90 -9.71
N THR A 11 -2.47 -6.20 -8.91
CA THR A 11 -1.60 -5.13 -9.40
C THR A 11 -0.24 -5.65 -9.89
N PRO A 12 0.40 -4.99 -10.88
CA PRO A 12 1.71 -5.40 -11.38
C PRO A 12 2.80 -5.48 -10.30
N LEU A 13 2.70 -4.68 -9.24
CA LEU A 13 3.69 -4.63 -8.16
C LEU A 13 3.80 -5.96 -7.40
N PHE A 14 2.70 -6.71 -7.28
CA PHE A 14 2.66 -8.00 -6.58
C PHE A 14 2.55 -9.19 -7.55
N LYS A 15 2.84 -8.98 -8.84
CA LYS A 15 2.80 -10.05 -9.84
C LYS A 15 3.74 -11.20 -9.44
N GLY A 16 3.23 -12.42 -9.49
CA GLY A 16 3.98 -13.62 -9.13
C GLY A 16 3.94 -13.99 -7.65
N ILE A 17 3.30 -13.18 -6.80
CA ILE A 17 3.04 -13.51 -5.39
C ILE A 17 1.68 -14.21 -5.31
N ARG A 18 1.63 -15.36 -4.63
CA ARG A 18 0.37 -16.07 -4.42
C ARG A 18 -0.54 -15.28 -3.49
N GLN A 19 -1.84 -15.37 -3.73
CA GLN A 19 -2.85 -14.58 -3.00
C GLN A 19 -2.81 -14.84 -1.49
N GLU A 20 -2.51 -16.08 -1.09
CA GLU A 20 -2.36 -16.52 0.29
C GLU A 20 -1.08 -16.02 0.97
N ASP A 21 -0.03 -15.67 0.21
CA ASP A 21 1.26 -15.20 0.75
C ASP A 21 1.25 -13.68 1.02
N LEU A 22 0.40 -12.92 0.32
CA LEU A 22 0.28 -11.48 0.45
C LEU A 22 0.13 -10.99 1.91
N PRO A 23 -0.74 -11.57 2.77
CA PRO A 23 -0.88 -11.15 4.16
C PRO A 23 0.40 -11.29 4.99
N ALA A 24 1.20 -12.33 4.75
CA ALA A 24 2.45 -12.55 5.46
C ALA A 24 3.52 -11.54 5.00
N MET A 25 3.67 -11.37 3.70
CA MET A 25 4.62 -10.42 3.11
C MET A 25 4.31 -8.96 3.48
N LEU A 26 3.03 -8.54 3.45
CA LEU A 26 2.61 -7.21 3.92
C LEU A 26 2.91 -7.00 5.41
N ARG A 27 2.86 -8.06 6.22
CA ARG A 27 3.23 -7.99 7.65
C ARG A 27 4.72 -7.76 7.82
N CYS A 28 5.57 -8.45 7.04
CA CYS A 28 7.02 -8.24 7.04
C CYS A 28 7.39 -6.80 6.65
N LEU A 29 6.65 -6.20 5.71
CA LEU A 29 6.81 -4.82 5.27
C LEU A 29 6.15 -3.78 6.20
N GLN A 30 5.56 -4.22 7.32
CA GLN A 30 4.84 -3.35 8.26
C GLN A 30 3.76 -2.49 7.60
N ALA A 31 3.04 -3.06 6.62
CA ALA A 31 2.05 -2.34 5.84
C ALA A 31 0.93 -1.75 6.72
N ARG A 32 0.69 -0.45 6.56
CA ARG A 32 -0.34 0.31 7.29
C ARG A 32 -1.31 0.98 6.33
N ARG A 33 -2.47 1.37 6.85
CA ARG A 33 -3.42 2.22 6.12
C ARG A 33 -3.29 3.65 6.63
N ALA A 34 -3.25 4.59 5.71
CA ALA A 34 -3.42 6.02 5.98
C ALA A 34 -4.66 6.52 5.25
N VAL A 35 -5.32 7.51 5.84
CA VAL A 35 -6.45 8.24 5.25
C VAL A 35 -6.07 9.70 5.28
N TYR A 36 -6.30 10.40 4.19
CA TYR A 36 -5.96 11.81 4.02
C TYR A 36 -7.23 12.57 3.64
N ALA A 37 -7.44 13.74 4.24
CA ALA A 37 -8.54 14.63 3.93
C ALA A 37 -8.32 15.33 2.58
N LYS A 38 -9.40 15.88 2.02
CA LYS A 38 -9.30 16.71 0.80
C LYS A 38 -8.34 17.88 1.06
N ARG A 39 -7.34 18.06 0.18
CA ARG A 39 -6.24 19.03 0.27
C ARG A 39 -5.20 18.76 1.36
N GLU A 40 -5.22 17.60 2.02
CA GLU A 40 -4.15 17.19 2.91
C GLU A 40 -2.90 16.76 2.11
N VAL A 41 -1.72 17.14 2.59
CA VAL A 41 -0.45 16.81 1.95
C VAL A 41 -0.02 15.40 2.34
N VAL A 42 0.08 14.51 1.36
CA VAL A 42 0.51 13.10 1.57
C VAL A 42 2.03 12.97 1.70
N LEU A 43 2.78 13.71 0.86
CA LEU A 43 4.24 13.72 0.86
C LEU A 43 4.72 15.13 0.53
N LEU A 44 5.69 15.62 1.30
CA LEU A 44 6.27 16.95 1.13
C LEU A 44 7.44 16.90 0.14
N GLU A 45 7.44 17.82 -0.81
CA GLU A 45 8.56 18.05 -1.72
C GLU A 45 9.85 18.38 -0.93
N GLY A 46 11.00 17.93 -1.44
CA GLY A 46 12.30 18.15 -0.79
C GLY A 46 12.56 17.30 0.45
N ARG A 47 11.59 16.50 0.90
CA ARG A 47 11.78 15.51 1.96
C ARG A 47 12.07 14.13 1.36
N PRO A 48 13.04 13.37 1.89
CA PRO A 48 13.28 12.00 1.44
C PRO A 48 12.05 11.13 1.64
N ALA A 49 11.61 10.44 0.58
CA ALA A 49 10.57 9.41 0.67
C ALA A 49 11.14 8.17 1.38
N ARG A 50 10.68 7.90 2.60
CA ARG A 50 11.13 6.75 3.41
C ARG A 50 10.20 5.55 3.31
N GLU A 51 9.03 5.74 2.73
CA GLU A 51 7.97 4.73 2.63
C GLU A 51 7.41 4.74 1.20
N VAL A 52 6.89 3.59 0.78
CA VAL A 52 6.11 3.45 -0.45
C VAL A 52 4.67 3.10 -0.09
N GLY A 53 3.72 3.70 -0.81
CA GLY A 53 2.30 3.48 -0.59
C GLY A 53 1.54 3.29 -1.90
N MET A 54 0.35 2.71 -1.80
CA MET A 54 -0.58 2.55 -2.92
C MET A 54 -1.89 3.26 -2.61
N VAL A 55 -2.43 3.94 -3.61
CA VAL A 55 -3.73 4.62 -3.49
C VAL A 55 -4.84 3.58 -3.52
N LEU A 56 -5.66 3.55 -2.45
CA LEU A 56 -6.76 2.60 -2.30
C LEU A 56 -8.12 3.19 -2.73
N SER A 57 -8.22 4.52 -2.71
CA SER A 57 -9.40 5.33 -3.05
C SER A 57 -9.00 6.81 -3.05
N GLY A 58 -9.64 7.65 -3.86
CA GLY A 58 -9.38 9.09 -3.93
C GLY A 58 -10.40 9.80 -4.79
#